data_AF-A0A5D8QFN2-F1
#
_entry.id   AF-A0A5D8QFN2-F1
#
_cell.length_a   1.000
_cell.length_b   1.000
_cell.length_c   1.000
_cell.angle_alpha   90.00
_cell.angle_beta   90.00
_cell.angle_gamma   90.00
#
_symmetry.space_group_name_H-M   'P 1'
#
loop_
_entity.id
_entity.type
_entity.pdbx_description
1 polymer ?
#
loop_
_entity_poly.entity_id
_entity_poly.type
_entity_poly.pdbx_seq_one_letter_code
_entity_poly.pdbx_strand_id
1 'polypeptide(L)'
;MTAFADTGFAFISGLAVFSILGYMSTVQGVPFEEVVTQSMGLAFVVFPKGIAMMPFAPCFFGLLFFGCLFFGGLTSSMSMVEAFASGVIDRTKGDRLWTIL
;
A
#
# COMPACT_ATOMS: atom_id res chain seq x y z
N MET A 1 -1.22 -12.45 16.41
CA MET A 1 -0.97 -12.98 15.04
C MET A 1 -0.95 -11.86 14.01
N THR A 2 -1.99 -11.01 13.95
CA THR A 2 -2.09 -9.87 13.02
C THR A 2 -0.92 -8.89 13.12
N ALA A 3 -0.54 -8.45 14.32
CA ALA A 3 0.57 -7.49 14.50
C ALA A 3 1.92 -8.02 13.97
N PHE A 4 2.18 -9.32 14.11
CA PHE A 4 3.41 -9.93 13.60
C PHE A 4 3.41 -10.04 12.07
N ALA A 5 2.25 -10.39 11.49
CA ALA A 5 2.08 -10.44 10.05
C ALA A 5 2.20 -9.05 9.40
N ASP A 6 1.60 -8.02 10.01
CA ASP A 6 1.65 -6.63 9.54
C ASP A 6 3.09 -6.08 9.59
N THR A 7 3.76 -6.22 10.72
CA THR A 7 5.16 -5.77 10.87
C THR A 7 6.10 -6.55 9.95
N GLY A 8 5.89 -7.86 9.81
CA GLY A 8 6.67 -8.70 8.90
C GLY A 8 6.49 -8.29 7.44
N PHE A 9 5.25 -8.02 7.02
CA PHE A 9 4.94 -7.51 5.69
C PHE A 9 5.58 -6.14 5.46
N ALA A 10 5.49 -5.22 6.41
CA ALA A 10 6.10 -3.89 6.32
C ALA A 10 7.64 -3.97 6.16
N PHE A 11 8.29 -4.86 6.91
CA PHE A 11 9.73 -5.07 6.81
C PHE A 11 10.15 -5.61 5.43
N ILE A 12 9.47 -6.66 4.95
CA ILE A 12 9.75 -7.25 3.63
C ILE A 12 9.44 -6.26 2.51
N SER A 13 8.34 -5.52 2.62
CA SER A 13 7.96 -4.47 1.66
C SER A 13 9.00 -3.36 1.62
N GLY A 14 9.55 -2.96 2.77
CA GLY A 14 10.64 -1.98 2.84
C GLY A 14 11.86 -2.44 2.06
N LEU A 15 12.31 -3.69 2.29
CA LEU A 15 13.44 -4.27 1.54
C LEU A 15 13.18 -4.35 0.04
N ALA A 16 11.97 -4.74 -0.38
CA ALA A 16 11.59 -4.81 -1.78
C ALA A 16 11.60 -3.42 -2.45
N VAL A 17 11.03 -2.40 -1.79
CA VAL A 17 11.02 -1.02 -2.26
C VAL A 17 12.44 -0.46 -2.40
N PHE A 18 13.27 -0.62 -1.37
CA PHE A 18 14.64 -0.13 -1.41
C PHE A 18 15.49 -0.85 -2.47
N SER A 19 15.26 -2.13 -2.73
CA SER A 19 15.92 -2.88 -3.80
C SER A 19 15.60 -2.30 -5.18
N ILE A 20 14.32 -2.02 -5.47
CA ILE A 20 13.88 -1.42 -6.74
C ILE A 20 14.45 -0.02 -6.92
N LEU A 21 14.44 0.81 -5.86
CA LEU A 21 14.99 2.16 -5.90
C LEU A 21 16.52 2.16 -6.08
N GLY A 22 17.23 1.25 -5.41
CA GLY A 22 18.67 1.07 -5.59
C GLY A 22 19.04 0.61 -7.00
N TYR A 23 18.28 -0.34 -7.55
CA TYR A 23 18.41 -0.74 -8.96
C TYR A 23 18.18 0.45 -9.90
N MET A 24 17.13 1.24 -9.66
CA MET A 24 16.83 2.40 -10.50
C MET A 24 17.94 3.47 -10.43
N SER A 25 18.49 3.75 -9.25
CA SER A 25 19.60 4.70 -9.06
C SER A 25 20.86 4.25 -9.80
N THR A 26 21.20 2.96 -9.77
CA THR A 26 22.38 2.42 -10.46
C THR A 26 22.22 2.41 -11.98
N VAL A 27 21.03 2.10 -12.51
CA VAL A 27 20.78 2.05 -13.96
C VAL A 27 20.64 3.45 -14.58
N GLN A 28 19.99 4.39 -13.89
CA GLN A 28 19.78 5.75 -14.39
C GLN A 28 20.94 6.71 -14.04
N GLY A 29 21.85 6.33 -13.15
CA GLY A 29 22.97 7.16 -12.72
C GLY A 29 22.54 8.40 -11.91
N VAL A 30 21.30 8.45 -11.42
CA VAL A 30 20.79 9.54 -10.58
C VAL A 30 21.05 9.25 -9.09
N PRO A 31 21.35 10.29 -8.30
CA PRO A 31 21.59 10.15 -6.88
C PRO A 31 20.36 9.56 -6.15
N PHE A 32 20.62 8.79 -5.09
CA PHE A 32 19.56 8.09 -4.36
C PHE A 32 18.53 9.06 -3.75
N GLU A 33 18.93 10.27 -3.37
CA GLU A 33 18.01 11.30 -2.85
C GLU A 33 16.99 11.78 -3.90
N GLU A 34 17.34 11.74 -5.19
CA GLU A 34 16.46 12.19 -6.26
C GLU A 34 15.42 11.13 -6.64
N VAL A 35 15.73 9.85 -6.43
CA VAL A 35 14.76 8.76 -6.64
C VAL A 35 13.77 8.60 -5.50
N VAL A 36 14.14 9.02 -4.28
CA VAL A 36 13.26 9.00 -3.10
C VAL A 36 12.41 10.28 -3.06
N THR A 37 11.43 10.35 -3.96
CA THR A 37 10.43 11.42 -3.94
C THR A 37 9.39 11.20 -2.83
N GLN A 38 8.57 12.22 -2.55
CA GLN A 38 7.45 12.10 -1.62
C GLN A 38 6.50 10.93 -2.01
N SER A 39 5.83 10.36 -1.02
CA SER A 39 5.05 9.10 -1.11
C SER A 39 4.17 8.97 -2.35
N MET A 40 3.45 10.02 -2.74
CA MET A 40 2.58 10.01 -3.92
C MET A 40 3.38 9.96 -5.23
N GLY A 41 4.47 10.73 -5.34
CA GLY A 41 5.37 10.69 -6.50
C GLY A 41 6.10 9.36 -6.62
N LEU A 42 6.43 8.75 -5.48
CA LEU A 42 7.09 7.44 -5.44
C LEU A 42 6.19 6.35 -6.03
N ALA A 43 4.92 6.31 -5.58
CA ALA A 43 3.90 5.35 -6.02
C ALA A 43 3.58 5.42 -7.52
N PHE A 44 3.41 6.62 -8.07
CA PHE A 44 2.82 6.80 -9.40
C PHE A 44 3.79 7.24 -10.50
N VAL A 45 5.02 7.62 -10.15
CA VAL A 45 6.03 8.05 -11.12
C VAL A 45 7.27 7.16 -11.02
N VAL A 46 7.82 7.00 -9.82
CA VAL A 46 9.10 6.31 -9.62
C VAL A 46 8.96 4.80 -9.77
N PHE A 47 8.02 4.15 -9.07
CA PHE A 47 7.86 2.70 -9.19
C PHE A 47 7.43 2.23 -10.58
N PRO A 48 6.48 2.88 -11.28
CA PRO A 48 6.15 2.49 -12.65
C PRO A 48 7.34 2.60 -13.59
N LYS A 49 8.16 3.65 -13.44
CA LYS A 49 9.41 3.82 -14.18
C LYS A 49 10.42 2.71 -13.86
N GLY A 50 10.56 2.33 -12.59
CA GLY A 50 11.42 1.22 -12.16
C GLY A 50 10.96 -0.13 -12.68
N ILE A 51 9.65 -0.41 -12.66
CA ILE A 51 9.05 -1.64 -13.19
C ILE A 51 9.22 -1.71 -14.72
N ALA A 52 9.07 -0.59 -15.43
CA ALA A 52 9.26 -0.54 -16.87
C ALA A 52 10.70 -0.83 -17.31
N MET A 53 11.68 -0.64 -16.42
CA MET A 53 13.09 -0.96 -16.68
C MET A 53 13.45 -2.42 -16.38
N MET A 54 12.54 -3.21 -15.81
CA MET A 54 12.82 -4.62 -15.54
C MET A 54 12.89 -5.42 -16.86
N PRO A 55 13.89 -6.30 -17.01
CA PRO A 55 14.07 -7.10 -18.22
C PRO A 55 12.97 -8.16 -18.41
N PHE A 56 12.21 -8.50 -17.36
CA PHE A 56 11.21 -9.56 -17.38
C PHE A 56 9.82 -9.05 -17.00
N ALA A 57 8.85 -9.32 -17.87
CA ALA A 57 7.41 -9.12 -17.68
C ALA A 57 6.98 -7.77 -17.03
N PRO A 58 7.43 -6.61 -17.53
CA PRO A 58 7.13 -5.31 -16.92
C PRO A 58 5.63 -5.02 -16.83
N CYS A 59 4.83 -5.41 -17.83
CA CYS A 59 3.38 -5.24 -17.80
C CYS A 59 2.69 -6.07 -16.70
N PHE A 60 3.20 -7.29 -16.44
CA PHE A 60 2.63 -8.17 -15.42
C PHE A 60 2.89 -7.62 -14.00
N PHE A 61 4.14 -7.21 -13.73
CA PHE A 61 4.48 -6.58 -12.45
C PHE A 61 3.83 -5.21 -12.28
N GLY A 62 3.65 -4.45 -13.37
CA GLY A 62 2.91 -3.19 -13.35
C GLY A 62 1.46 -3.39 -12.94
N LEU A 63 0.77 -4.38 -13.55
CA LEU A 63 -0.60 -4.73 -13.20
C LEU A 63 -0.71 -5.19 -11.73
N LEU A 64 0.20 -6.03 -11.26
CA LEU A 64 0.22 -6.47 -9.86
C LEU A 64 0.46 -5.32 -8.89
N PHE A 65 1.38 -4.41 -9.22
CA PHE A 65 1.70 -3.25 -8.38
C PHE A 65 0.48 -2.32 -8.23
N PHE A 66 -0.13 -1.93 -9.34
CA PHE A 66 -1.34 -1.09 -9.30
C PHE A 66 -2.54 -1.83 -8.71
N GLY A 67 -2.66 -3.13 -8.93
CA GLY A 67 -3.66 -3.98 -8.29
C GLY A 67 -3.51 -3.98 -6.76
N CYS A 68 -2.29 -4.17 -6.25
CA CYS A 68 -2.00 -4.10 -4.82
C CYS A 68 -2.30 -2.73 -4.22
N LEU A 69 -1.96 -1.64 -4.92
CA LEU A 69 -2.32 -0.28 -4.48
C LEU A 69 -3.84 -0.08 -4.42
N PHE A 70 -4.56 -0.58 -5.43
CA PHE A 70 -6.02 -0.48 -5.48
C PHE A 70 -6.68 -1.28 -4.37
N PHE A 71 -6.37 -2.57 -4.23
CA PHE A 71 -6.95 -3.42 -3.17
C PHE A 71 -6.52 -2.96 -1.78
N GLY A 72 -5.28 -2.53 -1.59
CA GLY A 72 -4.79 -1.95 -0.34
C GLY A 72 -5.55 -0.69 0.05
N GLY A 73 -5.76 0.23 -0.90
CA GLY A 73 -6.58 1.42 -0.66
C GLY A 73 -8.04 1.11 -0.38
N LEU A 74 -8.63 0.15 -1.11
CA LEU A 74 -10.02 -0.26 -0.92
C LEU A 74 -10.25 -0.90 0.45
N THR A 75 -9.43 -1.86 0.87
CA THR A 75 -9.60 -2.53 2.16
C THR A 75 -9.45 -1.56 3.33
N SER A 76 -8.48 -0.64 3.26
CA SER A 76 -8.33 0.41 4.27
C SER A 76 -9.52 1.37 4.30
N SER A 77 -10.07 1.73 3.14
CA SER A 77 -11.24 2.59 3.05
C SER A 77 -12.48 1.93 3.67
N MET A 78 -12.71 0.65 3.38
CA MET A 78 -13.82 -0.11 3.97
C MET A 78 -13.69 -0.21 5.49
N SER A 79 -12.49 -0.53 5.99
CA SER A 79 -12.22 -0.59 7.43
C SER A 79 -12.48 0.76 8.13
N MET A 80 -12.14 1.88 7.51
CA MET A 80 -12.39 3.21 8.06
C MET A 80 -13.88 3.55 8.12
N VAL A 81 -14.62 3.26 7.04
CA VAL A 81 -16.07 3.49 6.98
C VAL A 81 -16.81 2.62 8.01
N GLU A 82 -16.43 1.34 8.14
CA GLU A 82 -17.00 0.42 9.11
C GLU A 82 -16.74 0.87 10.55
N ALA A 83 -15.50 1.29 10.86
CA ALA A 83 -15.15 1.81 12.18
C ALA A 83 -15.93 3.10 12.52
N PHE A 84 -16.10 4.00 11.54
CA PHE A 84 -16.89 5.21 11.71
C PHE A 84 -18.37 4.91 11.93
N ALA A 85 -18.97 4.06 11.08
CA ALA A 85 -20.37 3.66 11.19
C ALA A 85 -20.65 2.97 12.53
N SER A 86 -19.80 2.04 12.95
CA SER A 86 -19.90 1.35 14.25
C SER A 86 -19.82 2.34 15.41
N GLY A 87 -18.91 3.32 15.34
CA GLY A 87 -18.80 4.39 16.34
C GLY A 87 -20.06 5.26 16.44
N VAL A 88 -20.71 5.58 15.31
CA VAL A 88 -21.97 6.34 15.30
C VAL A 88 -23.13 5.53 15.87
N ILE A 89 -23.23 4.24 15.53
CA ILE A 89 -24.28 3.33 16.02
C ILE A 89 -24.16 3.14 17.54
N ASP A 90 -22.95 2.91 18.05
CA ASP A 90 -22.69 2.73 19.48
C ASP A 90 -23.10 3.98 20.31
N ARG A 91 -22.83 5.18 19.77
CA ARG A 91 -23.23 6.45 20.41
C ARG A 91 -24.73 6.73 20.35
N THR A 92 -25.44 6.22 19.37
CA THR A 92 -26.87 6.51 19.16
C THR A 92 -27.80 5.56 19.92
N LYS A 93 -27.28 4.54 20.65
CA LYS A 93 -28.09 3.56 21.43
C LYS A 93 -29.21 2.86 20.61
N GLY A 94 -29.07 2.75 19.29
CA GLY A 94 -30.10 2.19 18.41
C GLY A 94 -30.45 0.72 18.68
N ASP A 95 -29.54 -0.04 19.30
CA ASP A 95 -29.64 -1.50 19.36
C ASP A 95 -29.75 -2.11 20.76
N ARG A 96 -30.13 -1.34 21.80
CA ARG A 96 -30.54 -1.97 23.07
C ARG A 96 -31.89 -2.72 22.97
N LEU A 97 -32.56 -2.69 21.81
CA LEU A 97 -33.83 -3.40 21.56
C LEU A 97 -33.66 -4.73 20.81
N TRP A 98 -32.58 -4.94 20.05
CA TRP A 98 -32.38 -6.17 19.27
C TRP A 98 -31.61 -7.28 20.01
N THR A 99 -31.00 -7.00 21.17
CA THR A 99 -30.29 -8.01 21.99
C THR A 99 -31.21 -8.73 23.00
N ILE A 100 -32.51 -8.39 23.07
CA ILE A 100 -33.48 -8.97 24.03
C ILE A 100 -34.65 -9.69 23.34
N LEU A 101 -34.57 -9.97 22.04
CA LEU A 101 -35.50 -10.81 21.25
C LEU A 101 -34.69 -11.86 20.49
#